data_AF-A0A2M8GFK3-F1
#
_entry.id   AF-A0A2M8GFK3-F1
#
_cell.length_a   1.000
_cell.length_b   1.000
_cell.length_c   1.000
_cell.angle_alpha   90.00
_cell.angle_beta   90.00
_cell.angle_gamma   90.00
#
_symmetry.space_group_name_H-M   'P 1'
#
loop_
_entity.id
_entity.type
_entity.pdbx_description
1 polymer ?
#
loop_
_entity_poly.entity_id
_entity_poly.type
_entity_poly.pdbx_seq_one_letter_code
_entity_poly.pdbx_strand_id
1 'polypeptide(L)'
;MKKIFLCLLTAGIFNFLSTKITPSVKAQSVAWFDSSWGYRQEITIDHTKVANTDLVDFPVLISKLDSSLRNLANNGHVGQNDGGDFVFTGGDGVSKLDHEVEKYNPATGQLITWVRIPTLSPNTDTIVYLYYGNQNCPKQWNRAGVWDNNYLAVYHLSETSGKHFDSTTNGKNSTAVAVARQGADIGIIGPADEFNGKSNWINLPAIGFAGNKATLEGWAKSDVTAGSHQIVARFYQQQMIGMYSGSWATFINPGGFGAISGGKPDSGWHHIVGTYNGSLTTANLKLYRDGNQVDTSNGTGIITNDTKSWQIGAGNYWDGIIDEVRISKTPRSADWIKTEYLNQSNPAAFLTFGNEEGSQQVPTPTLIPTTTLTPTPTPTVNPVGWNYTLTIPTADHQDYGLSYPATYVFNLPAGLSETTVYKKYLISDSWSPLPQKNAGELFNGVEAARFDFPANKAYVSVAFSDQSNEIYLLFKDAPGNKIAVVFDKIALYYDNRQAAAVFTADDWMAYYSYPEFITASNEFQARGLWLTVSIVTGEHYPASWAGIQQEL
;
A
#
# COMPACT_ATOMS: atom_id res chain seq x y z
N MET A 1 11.01 15.94 -71.08
CA MET A 1 11.63 14.75 -70.48
C MET A 1 11.89 15.05 -69.00
N LYS A 2 11.56 14.08 -68.14
CA LYS A 2 11.59 14.00 -66.66
C LYS A 2 12.55 14.99 -65.96
N LYS A 3 12.01 15.94 -65.18
CA LYS A 3 11.72 15.93 -63.72
C LYS A 3 12.94 16.35 -62.86
N ILE A 4 12.84 17.58 -62.34
CA ILE A 4 13.65 18.18 -61.27
C ILE A 4 12.88 18.03 -59.94
N PHE A 5 13.66 17.87 -58.86
CA PHE A 5 13.40 17.82 -57.40
C PHE A 5 12.25 18.67 -56.81
N LEU A 6 11.53 18.13 -55.79
CA LEU A 6 11.17 18.73 -54.46
C LEU A 6 10.17 17.80 -53.70
N CYS A 7 10.49 17.12 -52.59
CA CYS A 7 10.48 17.53 -51.15
C CYS A 7 9.15 18.17 -50.66
N LEU A 8 8.21 17.44 -50.03
CA LEU A 8 8.02 17.05 -48.59
C LEU A 8 7.67 18.23 -47.63
N LEU A 9 6.45 18.29 -47.02
CA LEU A 9 6.18 18.28 -45.54
C LEU A 9 4.72 18.73 -45.05
N THR A 10 4.35 18.34 -43.79
CA THR A 10 3.23 18.68 -42.80
C THR A 10 1.75 18.30 -43.07
N ALA A 11 0.73 18.42 -42.16
CA ALA A 11 0.50 18.23 -40.68
C ALA A 11 -1.02 18.29 -40.36
N GLY A 12 -1.64 17.44 -39.52
CA GLY A 12 -2.99 17.73 -38.98
C GLY A 12 -3.88 16.61 -38.44
N ILE A 13 -3.48 15.33 -38.54
CA ILE A 13 -4.18 14.24 -37.81
C ILE A 13 -3.86 14.35 -36.30
N PHE A 14 -2.79 15.06 -35.94
CA PHE A 14 -2.31 15.20 -34.57
C PHE A 14 -3.22 16.02 -33.63
N ASN A 15 -3.94 17.04 -34.13
CA ASN A 15 -4.79 17.86 -33.26
C ASN A 15 -6.09 17.14 -32.86
N PHE A 16 -6.60 16.21 -33.66
CA PHE A 16 -7.78 15.42 -33.30
C PHE A 16 -7.42 14.34 -32.26
N LEU A 17 -6.31 13.63 -32.46
CA LEU A 17 -5.81 12.61 -31.52
C LEU A 17 -5.35 13.19 -30.17
N SER A 18 -4.74 14.38 -30.15
CA SER A 18 -4.31 15.02 -28.89
C SER A 18 -5.46 15.38 -27.95
N THR A 19 -6.69 15.52 -28.47
CA THR A 19 -7.90 15.78 -27.68
C THR A 19 -8.63 14.51 -27.24
N LYS A 20 -8.26 13.35 -27.81
CA LYS A 20 -8.89 12.04 -27.59
C LYS A 20 -8.05 11.11 -26.73
N ILE A 21 -6.72 11.21 -26.86
CA ILE A 21 -5.78 10.58 -25.94
C ILE A 21 -5.88 11.36 -24.64
N THR A 22 -6.41 10.73 -23.60
CA THR A 22 -6.41 11.30 -22.26
C THR A 22 -5.16 10.73 -21.57
N PRO A 23 -4.06 11.50 -21.45
CA PRO A 23 -3.00 11.15 -20.52
C PRO A 23 -3.62 11.26 -19.13
N SER A 24 -4.08 10.13 -18.61
CA SER A 24 -4.49 10.03 -17.23
C SER A 24 -3.30 9.52 -16.44
N VAL A 25 -2.93 10.19 -15.36
CA VAL A 25 -2.15 9.52 -14.32
C VAL A 25 -3.11 8.53 -13.67
N LYS A 26 -3.35 7.38 -14.31
CA LYS A 26 -3.65 6.19 -13.54
C LYS A 26 -2.32 5.86 -12.88
N ALA A 27 -2.20 6.17 -11.59
CA ALA A 27 -1.42 5.29 -10.73
C ALA A 27 -1.77 3.87 -11.17
N GLN A 28 -0.76 3.06 -11.51
CA GLN A 28 -0.91 1.65 -11.92
C GLN A 28 -2.18 1.12 -11.27
N SER A 29 -3.21 0.76 -12.05
CA SER A 29 -4.44 0.26 -11.44
C SER A 29 -4.02 -0.98 -10.68
N VAL A 30 -3.83 -0.80 -9.37
CA VAL A 30 -3.31 -1.84 -8.52
C VAL A 30 -4.30 -2.98 -8.67
N ALA A 31 -3.80 -4.18 -8.96
CA ALA A 31 -4.66 -5.29 -9.32
C ALA A 31 -5.72 -5.48 -8.23
N TRP A 32 -6.94 -5.73 -8.64
CA TRP A 32 -8.03 -5.94 -7.71
C TRP A 32 -7.92 -7.36 -7.16
N PHE A 33 -7.96 -7.52 -5.84
CA PHE A 33 -7.73 -8.83 -5.18
C PHE A 33 -8.58 -9.94 -5.78
N ASP A 34 -9.90 -9.73 -5.84
CA ASP A 34 -10.87 -10.61 -6.48
C ASP A 34 -12.13 -9.80 -6.81
N SER A 35 -12.68 -9.97 -8.02
CA SER A 35 -13.85 -9.21 -8.49
C SER A 35 -15.10 -9.31 -7.60
N SER A 36 -15.17 -10.33 -6.74
CA SER A 36 -16.23 -10.54 -5.77
C SER A 36 -16.17 -9.59 -4.56
N TRP A 37 -15.02 -8.93 -4.33
CA TRP A 37 -14.91 -7.85 -3.35
C TRP A 37 -15.30 -6.54 -4.01
N GLY A 38 -16.39 -5.93 -3.52
CA GLY A 38 -16.96 -4.74 -4.14
C GLY A 38 -16.16 -3.46 -3.88
N TYR A 39 -15.38 -3.40 -2.80
CA TYR A 39 -14.75 -2.17 -2.34
C TYR A 39 -13.34 -2.40 -1.81
N ARG A 40 -12.49 -1.37 -1.90
CA ARG A 40 -11.21 -1.31 -1.19
C ARG A 40 -10.86 0.09 -0.69
N GLN A 41 -9.99 0.17 0.31
CA GLN A 41 -9.33 1.40 0.74
C GLN A 41 -7.82 1.18 0.79
N GLU A 42 -7.05 2.13 0.27
CA GLU A 42 -5.60 2.17 0.46
C GLU A 42 -5.26 2.58 1.89
N ILE A 43 -4.23 1.97 2.46
CA ILE A 43 -3.64 2.29 3.75
C ILE A 43 -2.16 2.56 3.51
N THR A 44 -1.72 3.78 3.78
CA THR A 44 -0.31 4.17 3.73
C THR A 44 0.24 4.21 5.13
N ILE A 45 1.23 3.36 5.42
CA ILE A 45 1.97 3.36 6.68
C ILE A 45 3.18 4.26 6.52
N ASP A 46 3.29 5.27 7.38
CA ASP A 46 4.33 6.30 7.34
C ASP A 46 5.68 5.73 7.82
N HIS A 47 6.67 5.66 6.91
CA HIS A 47 7.99 5.13 7.23
C HIS A 47 8.72 5.93 8.30
N THR A 48 8.41 7.21 8.47
CA THR A 48 9.03 8.06 9.50
C THR A 48 8.62 7.66 10.92
N LYS A 49 7.62 6.78 11.05
CA LYS A 49 7.19 6.16 12.32
C LYS A 49 7.83 4.80 12.57
N VAL A 50 8.57 4.26 11.60
CA VAL A 50 9.32 3.02 11.72
C VAL A 50 10.73 3.35 12.19
N ALA A 51 11.16 2.75 13.30
CA ALA A 51 12.47 3.05 13.86
C ALA A 51 13.58 2.34 13.05
N ASN A 52 14.58 3.11 12.60
CA ASN A 52 15.95 2.83 12.10
C ASN A 52 16.27 1.58 11.24
N THR A 53 15.59 0.45 11.41
CA THR A 53 15.84 -0.82 10.72
C THR A 53 14.57 -1.38 10.09
N ASP A 54 14.70 -2.14 9.01
CA ASP A 54 13.59 -2.92 8.47
C ASP A 54 13.10 -3.94 9.52
N LEU A 55 11.79 -3.96 9.75
CA LEU A 55 11.14 -4.91 10.66
C LEU A 55 10.46 -6.01 9.84
N VAL A 56 10.82 -7.26 10.11
CA VAL A 56 10.30 -8.43 9.38
C VAL A 56 9.14 -9.04 10.16
N ASP A 57 8.06 -9.41 9.45
CA ASP A 57 6.88 -10.03 10.03
C ASP A 57 6.25 -9.21 11.18
N PHE A 58 6.19 -7.90 11.01
CA PHE A 58 5.73 -6.96 12.03
C PHE A 58 4.19 -6.86 12.08
N PRO A 59 3.53 -7.13 13.21
CA PRO A 59 2.09 -6.92 13.37
C PRO A 59 1.76 -5.43 13.52
N VAL A 60 1.17 -4.83 12.47
CA VAL A 60 0.69 -3.45 12.51
C VAL A 60 -0.75 -3.42 13.00
N LEU A 61 -1.01 -2.59 14.01
CA LEU A 61 -2.35 -2.21 14.44
C LEU A 61 -2.95 -1.22 13.45
N ILE A 62 -4.14 -1.55 12.96
CA ILE A 62 -4.99 -0.69 12.15
C ILE A 62 -6.27 -0.45 12.95
N SER A 63 -6.51 0.81 13.31
CA SER A 63 -7.70 1.23 14.06
C SER A 63 -8.38 2.39 13.35
N LYS A 64 -9.66 2.21 13.00
CA LYS A 64 -10.44 3.21 12.26
C LYS A 64 -11.91 3.16 12.65
N LEU A 65 -12.54 4.32 12.61
CA LEU A 65 -13.99 4.46 12.53
C LEU A 65 -14.33 5.01 11.15
N ASP A 66 -15.05 4.22 10.34
CA ASP A 66 -15.48 4.64 9.00
C ASP A 66 -16.93 4.23 8.75
N SER A 67 -17.75 5.17 8.28
CA SER A 67 -19.12 4.85 7.88
C SER A 67 -19.22 3.88 6.71
N SER A 68 -18.21 3.81 5.82
CA SER A 68 -18.17 2.83 4.73
C SER A 68 -18.02 1.40 5.25
N LEU A 69 -17.30 1.24 6.37
CA LEU A 69 -17.09 -0.04 7.03
C LEU A 69 -18.31 -0.51 7.84
N ARG A 70 -19.46 0.17 7.79
CA ARG A 70 -20.70 -0.40 8.32
C ARG A 70 -21.15 -1.59 7.47
N ASN A 71 -21.95 -2.48 8.03
CA ASN A 71 -22.57 -3.53 7.23
C ASN A 71 -23.71 -2.98 6.34
N LEU A 72 -24.18 -3.80 5.41
CA LEU A 72 -25.29 -3.45 4.51
C LEU A 72 -26.56 -2.99 5.26
N ALA A 73 -26.87 -3.60 6.41
CA ALA A 73 -28.05 -3.24 7.22
C ALA A 73 -27.95 -1.83 7.86
N ASN A 74 -26.74 -1.27 7.96
CA ASN A 74 -26.49 0.04 8.55
C ASN A 74 -25.95 1.05 7.52
N ASN A 75 -26.30 0.91 6.24
CA ASN A 75 -25.89 1.79 5.14
C ASN A 75 -24.36 1.90 4.98
N GLY A 76 -23.65 0.79 5.18
CA GLY A 76 -22.27 0.66 4.72
C GLY A 76 -22.13 -0.44 3.68
N HIS A 77 -20.89 -0.84 3.44
CA HIS A 77 -20.50 -1.66 2.31
C HIS A 77 -19.92 -3.03 2.71
N VAL A 78 -19.74 -3.30 4.01
CA VAL A 78 -19.24 -4.60 4.49
C VAL A 78 -20.31 -5.66 4.31
N GLY A 79 -19.95 -6.77 3.66
CA GLY A 79 -20.89 -7.82 3.29
C GLY A 79 -21.30 -8.69 4.47
N GLN A 80 -20.42 -8.91 5.46
CA GLN A 80 -20.67 -9.80 6.59
C GLN A 80 -20.78 -9.03 7.91
N ASN A 81 -21.77 -9.40 8.74
CA ASN A 81 -22.03 -8.75 10.03
C ASN A 81 -20.89 -8.91 11.04
N ASP A 82 -20.08 -9.97 10.91
CA ASP A 82 -18.90 -10.22 11.74
C ASP A 82 -17.60 -9.73 11.09
N GLY A 83 -17.66 -9.10 9.91
CA GLY A 83 -16.48 -8.63 9.18
C GLY A 83 -15.66 -9.76 8.55
N GLY A 84 -16.24 -10.96 8.39
CA GLY A 84 -15.55 -12.11 7.82
C GLY A 84 -15.07 -11.92 6.38
N ASP A 85 -15.52 -10.87 5.70
CA ASP A 85 -15.13 -10.46 4.35
C ASP A 85 -14.01 -9.41 4.30
N PHE A 86 -13.39 -9.03 5.41
CA PHE A 86 -12.19 -8.20 5.36
C PHE A 86 -11.00 -8.96 4.77
N VAL A 87 -10.32 -8.38 3.79
CA VAL A 87 -9.05 -8.90 3.25
C VAL A 87 -8.03 -7.78 3.23
N PHE A 88 -6.84 -8.06 3.75
CA PHE A 88 -5.69 -7.17 3.60
C PHE A 88 -4.75 -7.72 2.53
N THR A 89 -4.21 -6.84 1.69
CA THR A 89 -3.17 -7.20 0.70
C THR A 89 -2.03 -6.19 0.74
N GLY A 90 -0.85 -6.58 0.25
CA GLY A 90 0.26 -5.64 0.03
C GLY A 90 -0.05 -4.61 -1.06
N GLY A 91 0.89 -3.71 -1.33
CA GLY A 91 0.73 -2.63 -2.32
C GLY A 91 0.54 -3.08 -3.78
N ASP A 92 0.61 -4.38 -4.07
CA ASP A 92 0.25 -4.96 -5.36
C ASP A 92 -1.26 -5.25 -5.51
N GLY A 93 -2.02 -5.14 -4.41
CA GLY A 93 -3.45 -5.34 -4.32
C GLY A 93 -3.92 -6.79 -4.37
N VAL A 94 -3.00 -7.75 -4.45
CA VAL A 94 -3.32 -9.19 -4.62
C VAL A 94 -2.59 -10.10 -3.64
N SER A 95 -1.44 -9.68 -3.12
CA SER A 95 -0.67 -10.45 -2.13
C SER A 95 -1.35 -10.38 -0.77
N LYS A 96 -2.19 -11.37 -0.47
CA LYS A 96 -2.94 -11.46 0.79
C LYS A 96 -2.02 -11.48 2.02
N LEU A 97 -2.39 -10.69 3.03
CA LEU A 97 -1.71 -10.60 4.32
C LEU A 97 -2.54 -11.27 5.41
N ASP A 98 -1.84 -11.90 6.36
CA ASP A 98 -2.47 -12.46 7.55
C ASP A 98 -2.99 -11.30 8.43
N HIS A 99 -4.21 -11.46 8.92
CA HIS A 99 -4.83 -10.48 9.80
C HIS A 99 -5.69 -11.12 10.88
N GLU A 100 -5.91 -10.38 11.96
CA GLU A 100 -6.75 -10.68 13.11
C GLU A 100 -7.67 -9.49 13.36
N VAL A 101 -8.98 -9.72 13.27
CA VAL A 101 -9.99 -8.73 13.66
C VAL A 101 -10.20 -8.86 15.17
N GLU A 102 -9.69 -7.88 15.92
CA GLU A 102 -9.87 -7.83 17.38
C GLU A 102 -11.26 -7.26 17.72
N LYS A 103 -11.69 -6.23 17.00
CA LYS A 103 -13.01 -5.64 17.16
C LYS A 103 -13.55 -5.13 15.84
N TYR A 104 -14.80 -5.49 15.56
CA TYR A 104 -15.59 -4.89 14.49
C TYR A 104 -16.99 -4.58 15.01
N ASN A 105 -17.44 -3.34 14.81
CA ASN A 105 -18.81 -2.94 15.12
C ASN A 105 -19.55 -2.63 13.81
N PRO A 106 -20.45 -3.51 13.34
CA PRO A 106 -21.11 -3.37 12.04
C PRO A 106 -22.08 -2.19 11.97
N ALA A 107 -22.52 -1.64 13.11
CA ALA A 107 -23.44 -0.49 13.15
C ALA A 107 -22.71 0.85 13.01
N THR A 108 -21.49 0.94 13.54
CA THR A 108 -20.70 2.18 13.52
C THR A 108 -19.58 2.16 12.48
N GLY A 109 -19.15 0.97 12.04
CA GLY A 109 -17.99 0.78 11.18
C GLY A 109 -16.66 0.98 11.91
N GLN A 110 -16.64 0.79 13.23
CA GLN A 110 -15.41 0.69 14.00
C GLN A 110 -14.70 -0.61 13.66
N LEU A 111 -13.42 -0.54 13.28
CA LEU A 111 -12.54 -1.67 13.02
C LEU A 111 -11.23 -1.49 13.83
N ILE A 112 -10.85 -2.54 14.55
CA ILE A 112 -9.57 -2.71 15.24
C ILE A 112 -9.02 -4.06 14.80
N THR A 113 -7.90 -4.04 14.10
CA THR A 113 -7.34 -5.24 13.46
C THR A 113 -5.82 -5.19 13.45
N TRP A 114 -5.21 -6.36 13.59
CA TRP A 114 -3.79 -6.56 13.44
C TRP A 114 -3.50 -7.16 12.08
N VAL A 115 -2.48 -6.65 11.38
CA VAL A 115 -2.06 -7.16 10.06
C VAL A 115 -0.56 -7.41 10.07
N ARG A 116 -0.14 -8.63 9.71
CA ARG A 116 1.29 -8.96 9.61
C ARG A 116 1.86 -8.40 8.32
N ILE A 117 2.75 -7.42 8.45
CA ILE A 117 3.49 -6.81 7.35
C ILE A 117 4.82 -7.56 7.16
N PRO A 118 5.08 -8.17 5.98
CA PRO A 118 6.28 -8.98 5.77
C PRO A 118 7.58 -8.19 5.96
N THR A 119 7.61 -6.94 5.54
CA THR A 119 8.73 -6.02 5.75
C THR A 119 8.20 -4.61 5.89
N LEU A 120 8.45 -3.99 7.03
CA LEU A 120 8.12 -2.60 7.33
C LEU A 120 9.41 -1.79 7.36
N SER A 121 9.56 -0.85 6.42
CA SER A 121 10.82 -0.13 6.20
C SER A 121 10.80 1.27 6.81
N PRO A 122 11.93 1.75 7.37
CA PRO A 122 12.10 3.13 7.82
C PRO A 122 12.53 4.09 6.71
N ASN A 123 12.57 3.64 5.44
CA ASN A 123 13.05 4.45 4.32
C ASN A 123 11.96 4.77 3.28
N THR A 124 10.87 4.01 3.26
CA THR A 124 9.81 4.14 2.26
C THR A 124 8.47 3.75 2.85
N ASP A 125 7.43 4.52 2.56
CA ASP A 125 6.07 4.22 3.02
C ASP A 125 5.64 2.82 2.56
N THR A 126 4.89 2.14 3.42
CA THR A 126 4.35 0.81 3.12
C THR A 126 2.88 0.93 2.74
N ILE A 127 2.53 0.44 1.54
CA ILE A 127 1.16 0.43 1.05
C ILE A 127 0.51 -0.92 1.33
N VAL A 128 -0.71 -0.88 1.86
CA VAL A 128 -1.60 -2.01 2.12
C VAL A 128 -2.99 -1.67 1.60
N TYR A 129 -3.75 -2.63 1.09
CA TYR A 129 -5.16 -2.42 0.76
C TYR A 129 -6.06 -3.24 1.67
N LEU A 130 -7.12 -2.60 2.18
CA LEU A 130 -8.25 -3.23 2.85
C LEU A 130 -9.39 -3.42 1.85
N TYR A 131 -9.75 -4.66 1.55
CA TYR A 131 -10.90 -5.03 0.73
C TYR A 131 -12.07 -5.49 1.59
N TYR A 132 -13.30 -5.18 1.16
CA TYR A 132 -14.56 -5.66 1.76
C TYR A 132 -15.72 -5.64 0.74
N GLY A 133 -16.90 -6.09 1.17
CA GLY A 133 -18.12 -6.11 0.37
C GLY A 133 -18.37 -7.43 -0.34
N ASN A 134 -17.85 -8.54 0.19
CA ASN A 134 -18.14 -9.88 -0.30
C ASN A 134 -18.99 -10.66 0.70
N GLN A 135 -20.32 -10.59 0.58
CA GLN A 135 -21.22 -11.26 1.53
C GLN A 135 -21.08 -12.79 1.54
N ASN A 136 -20.61 -13.40 0.44
CA ASN A 136 -20.66 -14.85 0.24
C ASN A 136 -19.32 -15.57 0.48
N CYS A 137 -18.26 -14.85 0.87
CA CYS A 137 -16.96 -15.49 1.08
C CYS A 137 -16.90 -16.30 2.39
N PRO A 138 -16.04 -17.32 2.48
CA PRO A 138 -15.60 -17.85 3.77
C PRO A 138 -14.89 -16.76 4.60
N LYS A 139 -14.75 -17.00 5.91
CA LYS A 139 -13.98 -16.12 6.80
C LYS A 139 -12.55 -15.97 6.32
N GLN A 140 -12.07 -14.73 6.21
CA GLN A 140 -10.81 -14.40 5.56
C GLN A 140 -9.61 -14.20 6.50
N TRP A 141 -9.85 -13.94 7.78
CA TRP A 141 -8.80 -13.73 8.78
C TRP A 141 -8.00 -15.00 9.08
N ASN A 142 -6.74 -14.82 9.46
CA ASN A 142 -5.84 -15.86 9.93
C ASN A 142 -5.15 -15.37 11.21
N ARG A 143 -5.92 -15.40 12.30
CA ARG A 143 -5.49 -14.91 13.62
C ARG A 143 -4.09 -15.37 13.99
N ALA A 144 -3.86 -16.68 13.91
CA ALA A 144 -2.60 -17.26 14.37
C ALA A 144 -1.43 -16.99 13.41
N GLY A 145 -1.70 -16.61 12.16
CA GLY A 145 -0.68 -16.22 11.18
C GLY A 145 -0.19 -14.78 11.33
N VAL A 146 -0.87 -13.95 12.13
CA VAL A 146 -0.43 -12.56 12.41
C VAL A 146 0.83 -12.56 13.27
N TRP A 147 0.87 -13.46 14.25
CA TRP A 147 1.91 -13.50 15.27
C TRP A 147 3.01 -14.48 14.85
N ASP A 148 4.22 -13.97 14.66
CA ASP A 148 5.38 -14.81 14.34
C ASP A 148 5.61 -15.93 15.38
N ASN A 149 6.40 -16.93 15.02
CA ASN A 149 6.73 -18.04 15.93
C ASN A 149 7.53 -17.61 17.17
N ASN A 150 8.00 -16.36 17.25
CA ASN A 150 8.67 -15.84 18.44
C ASN A 150 7.68 -15.41 19.52
N TYR A 151 6.44 -15.06 19.18
CA TYR A 151 5.37 -14.90 20.17
C TYR A 151 4.98 -16.26 20.75
N LEU A 152 5.09 -16.38 22.08
CA LEU A 152 4.66 -17.54 22.85
C LEU A 152 3.22 -17.42 23.34
N ALA A 153 2.75 -16.19 23.56
CA ALA A 153 1.37 -15.87 23.87
C ALA A 153 1.07 -14.38 23.60
N VAL A 154 -0.15 -14.09 23.18
CA VAL A 154 -0.69 -12.73 22.98
C VAL A 154 -2.11 -12.69 23.53
N TYR A 155 -2.42 -11.73 24.40
CA TYR A 155 -3.74 -11.56 25.01
C TYR A 155 -4.22 -10.12 24.82
N HIS A 156 -5.30 -9.96 24.06
CA HIS A 156 -5.99 -8.68 23.85
C HIS A 156 -6.87 -8.25 25.02
N LEU A 157 -7.21 -9.19 25.93
CA LEU A 157 -8.06 -8.95 27.10
C LEU A 157 -9.45 -8.37 26.78
N SER A 158 -10.00 -8.72 25.61
CA SER A 158 -11.26 -8.16 25.12
C SER A 158 -12.49 -9.01 25.47
N GLU A 159 -12.31 -10.22 25.98
CA GLU A 159 -13.41 -11.11 26.36
C GLU A 159 -14.17 -10.59 27.59
N THR A 160 -15.49 -10.45 27.47
CA THR A 160 -16.33 -9.90 28.55
C THR A 160 -16.73 -10.92 29.61
N SER A 161 -16.41 -12.19 29.40
CA SER A 161 -16.65 -13.27 30.36
C SER A 161 -15.82 -14.51 30.02
N GLY A 162 -15.55 -15.35 31.02
CA GLY A 162 -14.91 -16.64 30.81
C GLY A 162 -13.39 -16.52 30.66
N LYS A 163 -12.82 -17.23 29.69
CA LYS A 163 -11.37 -17.28 29.46
C LYS A 163 -10.93 -16.15 28.53
N HIS A 164 -9.69 -15.72 28.69
CA HIS A 164 -8.98 -14.95 27.68
C HIS A 164 -8.25 -15.91 26.75
N PHE A 165 -8.40 -15.72 25.45
CA PHE A 165 -7.82 -16.57 24.43
C PHE A 165 -6.44 -16.04 23.99
N ASP A 166 -5.49 -16.96 23.82
CA ASP A 166 -4.17 -16.64 23.27
C ASP A 166 -4.26 -16.52 21.75
N SER A 167 -3.84 -15.41 21.15
CA SER A 167 -3.90 -15.15 19.70
C SER A 167 -2.86 -15.89 18.86
N THR A 168 -1.87 -16.52 19.49
CA THR A 168 -0.86 -17.31 18.78
C THR A 168 -1.33 -18.74 18.48
N THR A 169 -0.57 -19.47 17.66
CA THR A 169 -0.76 -20.92 17.42
C THR A 169 -0.53 -21.78 18.67
N ASN A 170 0.06 -21.24 19.75
CA ASN A 170 0.42 -21.99 20.94
C ASN A 170 -0.78 -22.33 21.84
N GLY A 171 -1.90 -21.63 21.67
CA GLY A 171 -3.16 -21.93 22.36
C GLY A 171 -3.10 -21.86 23.88
N LYS A 172 -2.29 -20.93 24.43
CA LYS A 172 -2.06 -20.72 25.86
C LYS A 172 -3.22 -19.98 26.55
N ASN A 173 -4.46 -20.35 26.25
CA ASN A 173 -5.66 -19.72 26.81
C ASN A 173 -5.63 -19.70 28.34
N SER A 174 -6.21 -18.67 28.95
CA SER A 174 -6.28 -18.57 30.41
C SER A 174 -7.07 -19.75 31.01
N THR A 175 -6.69 -20.15 32.23
CA THR A 175 -7.35 -21.27 32.94
C THR A 175 -8.32 -20.79 34.01
N ALA A 176 -8.14 -19.56 34.50
CA ALA A 176 -9.03 -18.90 35.44
C ALA A 176 -8.92 -17.39 35.26
N VAL A 177 -10.02 -16.68 35.49
CA VAL A 177 -10.11 -15.23 35.41
C VAL A 177 -10.90 -14.75 36.62
N ALA A 178 -10.34 -13.78 37.34
CA ALA A 178 -10.98 -13.08 38.43
C ALA A 178 -10.55 -11.62 38.40
N VAL A 179 -11.27 -10.78 37.65
CA VAL A 179 -10.98 -9.34 37.49
C VAL A 179 -12.14 -8.50 38.02
N ALA A 180 -11.91 -7.22 38.28
CA ALA A 180 -12.98 -6.31 38.74
C ALA A 180 -13.99 -6.07 37.62
N ARG A 181 -13.48 -5.87 36.40
CA ARG A 181 -14.26 -5.77 35.16
C ARG A 181 -13.50 -6.47 34.04
N GLN A 182 -14.15 -7.40 33.36
CA GLN A 182 -13.55 -8.20 32.29
C GLN A 182 -13.97 -7.66 30.92
N GLY A 183 -13.02 -7.31 30.05
CA GLY A 183 -13.22 -6.87 28.67
C GLY A 183 -14.19 -5.69 28.51
N ALA A 184 -14.35 -4.88 29.56
CA ALA A 184 -15.42 -3.88 29.66
C ALA A 184 -14.91 -2.45 29.86
N ASP A 185 -13.63 -2.26 30.18
CA ASP A 185 -13.01 -0.94 30.25
C ASP A 185 -12.43 -0.52 28.90
N ILE A 186 -12.24 0.79 28.74
CA ILE A 186 -11.62 1.36 27.54
C ILE A 186 -10.11 1.21 27.69
N GLY A 187 -9.55 0.24 26.97
CA GLY A 187 -8.12 0.02 26.84
C GLY A 187 -7.42 1.08 25.98
N ILE A 188 -6.13 0.92 25.79
CA ILE A 188 -5.34 1.78 24.91
C ILE A 188 -5.57 1.40 23.44
N ILE A 189 -5.85 0.12 23.16
CA ILE A 189 -6.10 -0.41 21.82
C ILE A 189 -7.53 -0.89 21.72
N GLY A 190 -7.92 -1.85 22.56
CA GLY A 190 -9.22 -2.50 22.57
C GLY A 190 -9.96 -2.33 23.90
N PRO A 191 -10.98 -3.16 24.16
CA PRO A 191 -11.48 -3.36 25.51
C PRO A 191 -10.41 -4.00 26.39
N ALA A 192 -10.36 -3.63 27.67
CA ALA A 192 -9.35 -4.07 28.62
C ALA A 192 -9.95 -4.56 29.95
N ASP A 193 -9.08 -5.13 30.79
CA ASP A 193 -9.42 -5.66 32.11
C ASP A 193 -8.98 -4.72 33.25
N GLU A 194 -9.85 -4.58 34.26
CA GLU A 194 -9.63 -3.78 35.47
C GLU A 194 -9.29 -4.68 36.67
N PHE A 195 -8.30 -4.28 37.47
CA PHE A 195 -7.79 -5.05 38.63
C PHE A 195 -7.81 -4.21 39.90
N ASN A 196 -8.22 -4.81 41.02
CA ASN A 196 -8.51 -4.10 42.27
C ASN A 196 -7.35 -3.99 43.29
N GLY A 197 -6.12 -4.35 42.92
CA GLY A 197 -4.96 -4.29 43.80
C GLY A 197 -4.92 -5.31 44.95
N LYS A 198 -5.89 -6.23 45.05
CA LYS A 198 -6.06 -7.07 46.25
C LYS A 198 -6.26 -8.56 45.98
N SER A 199 -7.06 -8.90 44.99
CA SER A 199 -7.48 -10.29 44.77
C SER A 199 -7.73 -10.62 43.30
N ASN A 200 -7.49 -9.68 42.39
CA ASN A 200 -7.75 -9.89 40.97
C ASN A 200 -6.54 -10.44 40.22
N TRP A 201 -6.78 -11.36 39.30
CA TRP A 201 -5.75 -12.05 38.53
C TRP A 201 -6.36 -12.82 37.37
N ILE A 202 -5.52 -13.09 36.37
CA ILE A 202 -5.79 -14.05 35.30
C ILE A 202 -4.72 -15.13 35.40
N ASN A 203 -5.13 -16.40 35.48
CA ASN A 203 -4.19 -17.52 35.41
C ASN A 203 -3.94 -17.92 33.97
N LEU A 204 -2.67 -18.11 33.65
CA LEU A 204 -2.22 -18.64 32.38
C LEU A 204 -1.50 -19.99 32.59
N PRO A 205 -1.55 -20.89 31.60
CA PRO A 205 -0.81 -22.14 31.65
C PRO A 205 0.70 -21.90 31.64
N ALA A 206 1.49 -22.97 31.77
CA ALA A 206 2.94 -22.88 31.66
C ALA A 206 3.36 -22.42 30.25
N ILE A 207 4.17 -21.37 30.22
CA ILE A 207 4.82 -20.81 29.04
C ILE A 207 6.34 -20.87 29.28
N GLY A 208 7.05 -21.57 28.40
CA GLY A 208 8.47 -21.88 28.56
C GLY A 208 9.36 -21.09 27.61
N PHE A 209 10.50 -20.60 28.12
CA PHE A 209 11.55 -19.94 27.34
C PHE A 209 12.70 -20.91 27.06
N ALA A 210 12.54 -21.76 26.03
CA ALA A 210 13.56 -22.76 25.69
C ALA A 210 14.91 -22.19 25.23
N GLY A 211 15.02 -20.88 24.97
CA GLY A 211 16.18 -20.24 24.34
C GLY A 211 17.01 -19.31 25.25
N ASN A 212 16.80 -19.33 26.57
CA ASN A 212 17.42 -18.39 27.52
C ASN A 212 17.22 -16.90 27.14
N LYS A 213 16.11 -16.59 26.48
CA LYS A 213 15.82 -15.28 25.88
C LYS A 213 14.34 -14.98 26.04
N ALA A 214 14.00 -13.73 26.29
CA ALA A 214 12.63 -13.34 26.49
C ALA A 214 12.37 -11.86 26.19
N THR A 215 11.14 -11.58 25.80
CA THR A 215 10.52 -10.26 25.93
C THR A 215 9.18 -10.42 26.62
N LEU A 216 8.90 -9.58 27.59
CA LEU A 216 7.60 -9.43 28.23
C LEU A 216 7.12 -8.01 27.97
N GLU A 217 5.88 -7.84 27.52
CA GLU A 217 5.29 -6.54 27.26
C GLU A 217 3.81 -6.50 27.63
N GLY A 218 3.35 -5.29 27.92
CA GLY A 218 1.96 -5.00 28.22
C GLY A 218 1.74 -3.51 28.37
N TRP A 219 0.52 -3.07 28.06
CA TRP A 219 0.05 -1.74 28.38
C TRP A 219 -0.61 -1.75 29.74
N ALA A 220 -0.31 -0.74 30.54
CA ALA A 220 -0.92 -0.61 31.84
C ALA A 220 -1.18 0.83 32.21
N LYS A 221 -2.28 1.05 32.93
CA LYS A 221 -2.65 2.31 33.56
C LYS A 221 -2.84 2.03 35.05
N SER A 222 -2.01 2.65 35.89
CA SER A 222 -2.02 2.34 37.32
C SER A 222 -2.85 3.34 38.12
N ASP A 223 -3.61 2.83 39.09
CA ASP A 223 -4.32 3.65 40.08
C ASP A 223 -3.44 3.98 41.30
N VAL A 224 -2.23 3.42 41.35
CA VAL A 224 -1.27 3.58 42.44
C VAL A 224 0.10 4.00 41.92
N THR A 225 0.86 4.71 42.76
CA THR A 225 2.21 5.19 42.41
C THR A 225 3.30 4.66 43.33
N ALA A 226 2.94 3.75 44.24
CA ALA A 226 3.81 3.19 45.27
C ALA A 226 3.62 1.67 45.36
N GLY A 227 4.52 1.00 46.07
CA GLY A 227 4.43 -0.45 46.26
C GLY A 227 4.92 -1.27 45.07
N SER A 228 4.65 -2.56 45.09
CA SER A 228 5.02 -3.50 44.04
C SER A 228 3.74 -4.07 43.47
N HIS A 229 3.58 -4.03 42.15
CA HIS A 229 2.37 -4.40 41.41
C HIS A 229 2.78 -5.03 40.09
N GLN A 230 2.21 -6.15 39.68
CA GLN A 230 2.71 -6.91 38.53
C GLN A 230 1.69 -6.94 37.40
N ILE A 231 2.13 -6.52 36.20
CA ILE A 231 1.31 -6.55 34.98
C ILE A 231 1.22 -8.00 34.51
N VAL A 232 2.37 -8.62 34.25
CA VAL A 232 2.47 -10.06 33.95
C VAL A 232 3.67 -10.62 34.68
N ALA A 233 3.49 -11.79 35.30
CA ALA A 233 4.51 -12.45 36.07
C ALA A 233 4.39 -13.96 35.98
N ARG A 234 5.53 -14.64 36.13
CA ARG A 234 5.57 -16.06 36.38
C ARG A 234 5.46 -16.35 37.88
N PHE A 235 4.70 -17.38 38.25
CA PHE A 235 4.48 -17.78 39.65
C PHE A 235 5.81 -17.96 40.40
N TYR A 236 5.90 -17.47 41.65
CA TYR A 236 7.16 -17.35 42.43
C TYR A 236 8.27 -16.53 41.74
N GLN A 237 7.90 -15.35 41.22
CA GLN A 237 8.75 -14.23 40.79
C GLN A 237 10.15 -14.61 40.28
N GLN A 238 10.25 -14.96 38.98
CA GLN A 238 11.54 -15.04 38.27
C GLN A 238 11.53 -14.28 36.94
N GLN A 239 10.33 -14.03 36.41
CA GLN A 239 10.11 -13.23 35.20
C GLN A 239 8.86 -12.35 35.40
N MET A 240 8.97 -11.04 35.29
CA MET A 240 7.85 -10.09 35.38
C MET A 240 8.13 -8.74 34.72
N ILE A 241 7.06 -8.04 34.38
CA ILE A 241 7.00 -6.58 34.16
C ILE A 241 5.90 -5.95 35.02
N GLY A 242 6.11 -4.72 35.46
CA GLY A 242 5.21 -4.02 36.40
C GLY A 242 5.97 -2.99 37.23
N MET A 243 5.64 -2.90 38.51
CA MET A 243 6.23 -1.99 39.49
C MET A 243 6.96 -2.75 40.59
N TYR A 244 8.08 -2.19 41.03
CA TYR A 244 8.80 -2.62 42.22
C TYR A 244 9.18 -1.39 43.05
N SER A 245 8.77 -1.37 44.33
CA SER A 245 9.05 -0.27 45.26
C SER A 245 8.69 1.11 44.69
N GLY A 246 7.56 1.22 43.98
CA GLY A 246 7.02 2.46 43.42
C GLY A 246 7.68 2.95 42.13
N SER A 247 8.45 2.11 41.45
CA SER A 247 9.02 2.42 40.13
C SER A 247 8.70 1.31 39.13
N TRP A 248 8.56 1.67 37.85
CA TRP A 248 8.47 0.70 36.76
C TRP A 248 9.67 -0.23 36.78
N ALA A 249 9.45 -1.52 36.63
CA ALA A 249 10.47 -2.54 36.76
C ALA A 249 10.25 -3.75 35.87
N THR A 250 11.36 -4.40 35.54
CA THR A 250 11.37 -5.74 34.98
C THR A 250 12.32 -6.63 35.76
N PHE A 251 11.96 -7.91 35.87
CA PHE A 251 12.82 -8.98 36.35
C PHE A 251 12.76 -10.07 35.31
N ILE A 252 13.89 -10.46 34.75
CA ILE A 252 13.99 -11.61 33.84
C ILE A 252 15.32 -12.30 34.14
N ASN A 253 15.44 -12.94 35.30
CA ASN A 253 16.69 -13.58 35.73
C ASN A 253 16.41 -14.78 36.66
N PRO A 254 17.07 -15.93 36.47
CA PRO A 254 17.08 -17.04 37.42
C PRO A 254 18.39 -17.01 38.22
N GLY A 255 18.31 -16.50 39.44
CA GLY A 255 19.46 -16.54 40.36
C GLY A 255 19.55 -15.37 41.35
N GLY A 256 18.70 -14.35 41.23
CA GLY A 256 18.63 -13.28 42.23
C GLY A 256 17.84 -12.06 41.79
N PHE A 257 17.33 -11.33 42.78
CA PHE A 257 16.56 -10.09 42.61
C PHE A 257 17.46 -8.96 42.09
N GLY A 258 17.40 -8.69 40.79
CA GLY A 258 17.94 -7.48 40.18
C GLY A 258 16.82 -6.73 39.47
N ALA A 259 16.13 -5.84 40.19
CA ALA A 259 15.16 -4.94 39.59
C ALA A 259 15.91 -3.88 38.79
N ILE A 260 15.54 -3.69 37.53
CA ILE A 260 15.89 -2.48 36.78
C ILE A 260 14.72 -1.52 36.97
N SER A 261 14.96 -0.27 37.34
CA SER A 261 13.88 0.68 37.68
C SER A 261 13.88 1.91 36.79
N GLY A 262 12.76 2.16 36.10
CA GLY A 262 12.65 3.11 34.99
C GLY A 262 11.90 4.41 35.29
N GLY A 263 11.87 4.83 36.55
CA GLY A 263 11.06 5.98 37.00
C GLY A 263 9.69 5.58 37.56
N LYS A 264 8.96 6.56 38.09
CA LYS A 264 7.68 6.34 38.77
C LYS A 264 6.52 6.19 37.77
N PRO A 265 5.48 5.41 38.12
CA PRO A 265 4.20 5.45 37.41
C PRO A 265 3.51 6.79 37.62
N ASP A 266 2.72 7.17 36.64
CA ASP A 266 1.67 8.18 36.77
C ASP A 266 0.32 7.57 36.34
N SER A 267 -0.72 8.40 36.26
CA SER A 267 -2.08 7.95 35.94
C SER A 267 -2.31 7.67 34.45
N GLY A 268 -1.29 7.83 33.61
CA GLY A 268 -1.35 7.60 32.17
C GLY A 268 -1.20 6.12 31.78
N TRP A 269 -1.52 5.83 30.52
CA TRP A 269 -1.17 4.56 29.90
C TRP A 269 0.32 4.53 29.60
N HIS A 270 0.99 3.45 30.00
CA HIS A 270 2.38 3.21 29.66
C HIS A 270 2.58 1.86 29.00
N HIS A 271 3.43 1.83 27.99
CA HIS A 271 3.92 0.58 27.39
C HIS A 271 5.17 0.14 28.12
N ILE A 272 5.08 -0.95 28.88
CA ILE A 272 6.19 -1.46 29.68
C ILE A 272 6.74 -2.73 29.06
N VAL A 273 8.03 -2.71 28.71
CA VAL A 273 8.69 -3.85 28.06
C VAL A 273 9.97 -4.23 28.78
N GLY A 274 10.10 -5.50 29.13
CA GLY A 274 11.32 -6.10 29.64
C GLY A 274 11.94 -7.03 28.60
N THR A 275 13.21 -6.85 28.27
CA THR A 275 13.94 -7.77 27.37
C THR A 275 15.13 -8.41 28.06
N TYR A 276 15.34 -9.70 27.79
CA TYR A 276 16.56 -10.42 28.16
C TYR A 276 17.15 -11.16 26.97
N ASN A 277 18.42 -10.91 26.67
CA ASN A 277 19.08 -11.48 25.50
C ASN A 277 19.87 -12.78 25.76
N GLY A 278 19.91 -13.26 27.00
CA GLY A 278 20.54 -14.54 27.35
C GLY A 278 22.06 -14.56 27.36
N SER A 279 22.71 -13.47 26.97
CA SER A 279 24.17 -13.34 27.03
C SER A 279 24.62 -13.20 28.47
N LEU A 280 25.69 -13.86 28.92
CA LEU A 280 26.28 -13.60 30.26
C LEU A 280 27.19 -12.35 30.27
N THR A 281 27.12 -11.53 29.22
CA THR A 281 27.86 -10.27 29.07
C THR A 281 27.05 -9.08 29.62
N THR A 282 27.62 -7.88 29.55
CA THR A 282 26.98 -6.66 30.04
C THR A 282 25.74 -6.23 29.24
N ALA A 283 24.81 -5.51 29.88
CA ALA A 283 23.63 -4.85 29.31
C ALA A 283 22.65 -5.82 28.59
N ASN A 284 22.46 -6.99 29.18
CA ASN A 284 21.63 -8.08 28.65
C ASN A 284 20.18 -8.05 29.15
N LEU A 285 19.89 -7.34 30.24
CA LEU A 285 18.56 -7.08 30.78
C LEU A 285 18.25 -5.59 30.58
N LYS A 286 17.09 -5.31 30.00
CA LYS A 286 16.70 -3.93 29.66
C LYS A 286 15.24 -3.70 29.99
N LEU A 287 14.96 -2.49 30.47
CA LEU A 287 13.62 -1.97 30.67
C LEU A 287 13.36 -0.86 29.66
N TYR A 288 12.23 -0.95 28.97
CA TYR A 288 11.71 0.10 28.13
C TYR A 288 10.39 0.60 28.70
N ARG A 289 10.20 1.91 28.59
CA ARG A 289 8.93 2.60 28.86
C ARG A 289 8.61 3.47 27.66
N ASP A 290 7.41 3.35 27.13
CA ASP A 290 6.90 4.20 26.05
C ASP A 290 7.82 4.19 24.82
N GLY A 291 8.28 2.99 24.47
CA GLY A 291 9.16 2.74 23.33
C GLY A 291 10.64 3.10 23.55
N ASN A 292 11.02 3.69 24.68
CA ASN A 292 12.40 4.13 24.94
C ASN A 292 13.05 3.28 26.03
N GLN A 293 14.32 2.93 25.86
CA GLN A 293 15.09 2.26 26.91
C GLN A 293 15.29 3.24 28.07
N VAL A 294 14.78 2.90 29.25
CA VAL A 294 14.88 3.76 30.45
C VAL A 294 15.97 3.33 31.39
N ASP A 295 16.33 2.04 31.39
CA ASP A 295 17.38 1.50 32.25
C ASP A 295 17.88 0.13 31.73
N THR A 296 19.09 -0.27 32.12
CA THR A 296 19.73 -1.53 31.72
C THR A 296 20.67 -2.04 32.81
N SER A 297 20.79 -3.36 32.93
CA SER A 297 21.69 -4.00 33.88
C SER A 297 22.19 -5.34 33.36
N ASN A 298 22.98 -6.02 34.19
CA ASN A 298 23.56 -7.32 33.89
C ASN A 298 22.79 -8.42 34.66
N GLY A 299 21.90 -9.13 33.96
CA GLY A 299 21.40 -10.43 34.41
C GLY A 299 22.52 -11.47 34.38
N THR A 300 22.59 -12.34 35.38
CA THR A 300 23.70 -13.30 35.52
C THR A 300 23.28 -14.76 35.40
N GLY A 301 22.01 -15.04 35.09
CA GLY A 301 21.45 -16.40 35.08
C GLY A 301 20.86 -16.88 33.75
N ILE A 302 20.47 -18.16 33.70
CA ILE A 302 19.90 -18.83 32.53
C ILE A 302 18.41 -19.13 32.72
N ILE A 303 17.50 -18.46 31.99
CA ILE A 303 16.05 -18.72 32.02
C ILE A 303 15.82 -20.21 31.75
N THR A 304 15.35 -20.93 32.76
CA THR A 304 15.02 -22.35 32.63
C THR A 304 13.58 -22.51 32.15
N ASN A 305 13.35 -23.59 31.39
CA ASN A 305 12.01 -24.08 31.13
C ASN A 305 11.43 -24.64 32.43
N ASP A 306 10.79 -23.79 33.21
CA ASP A 306 9.98 -24.20 34.37
C ASP A 306 8.57 -24.64 33.88
N THR A 307 7.84 -25.37 34.71
CA THR A 307 6.44 -25.76 34.53
C THR A 307 5.47 -24.86 35.31
N LYS A 308 5.97 -23.83 36.01
CA LYS A 308 5.11 -22.85 36.72
C LYS A 308 4.20 -22.11 35.75
N SER A 309 2.98 -21.86 36.24
CA SER A 309 1.97 -21.01 35.62
C SER A 309 2.42 -19.56 35.54
N TRP A 310 1.76 -18.83 34.65
CA TRP A 310 1.89 -17.39 34.51
C TRP A 310 0.62 -16.72 35.04
N GLN A 311 0.73 -15.45 35.41
CA GLN A 311 -0.39 -14.65 35.87
C GLN A 311 -0.33 -13.25 35.26
N ILE A 312 -1.49 -12.73 34.86
CA ILE A 312 -1.67 -11.30 34.55
C ILE A 312 -2.34 -10.66 35.78
N GLY A 313 -1.84 -9.51 36.20
CA GLY A 313 -2.34 -8.74 37.33
C GLY A 313 -2.01 -9.31 38.71
N ALA A 314 -1.10 -10.30 38.83
CA ALA A 314 -0.85 -11.03 40.08
C ALA A 314 0.62 -11.36 40.36
N GLY A 315 0.87 -11.82 41.59
CA GLY A 315 2.19 -12.08 42.20
C GLY A 315 2.61 -10.96 43.16
N ASN A 316 2.38 -9.71 42.76
CA ASN A 316 1.84 -8.66 43.62
C ASN A 316 0.65 -8.04 42.86
N TYR A 317 -0.53 -8.00 43.47
CA TYR A 317 -1.77 -7.69 42.75
C TYR A 317 -1.73 -6.31 42.08
N TRP A 318 -2.05 -6.26 40.79
CA TRP A 318 -2.15 -5.00 40.04
C TRP A 318 -3.38 -4.20 40.48
N ASP A 319 -3.23 -2.87 40.55
CA ASP A 319 -4.31 -1.93 40.82
C ASP A 319 -4.41 -0.95 39.65
N GLY A 320 -5.50 -1.04 38.88
CA GLY A 320 -5.73 -0.34 37.62
C GLY A 320 -5.97 -1.27 36.42
N ILE A 321 -5.79 -0.74 35.22
CA ILE A 321 -6.17 -1.38 33.95
C ILE A 321 -4.94 -1.98 33.25
N ILE A 322 -5.09 -3.18 32.68
CA ILE A 322 -4.09 -3.83 31.82
C ILE A 322 -4.69 -4.12 30.45
N ASP A 323 -3.92 -3.90 29.39
CA ASP A 323 -4.26 -4.17 28.00
C ASP A 323 -3.06 -4.80 27.26
N GLU A 324 -3.32 -5.59 26.21
CA GLU A 324 -2.31 -6.08 25.25
C GLU A 324 -1.06 -6.76 25.84
N VAL A 325 -1.25 -7.83 26.62
CA VAL A 325 -0.12 -8.56 27.20
C VAL A 325 0.48 -9.53 26.18
N ARG A 326 1.81 -9.48 26.02
CA ARG A 326 2.52 -10.39 25.10
C ARG A 326 3.79 -10.95 25.73
N ILE A 327 4.11 -12.18 25.33
CA ILE A 327 5.27 -12.94 25.80
C ILE A 327 5.99 -13.48 24.56
N SER A 328 7.25 -13.10 24.37
CA SER A 328 8.08 -13.55 23.23
C SER A 328 9.33 -14.31 23.70
N LYS A 329 9.76 -15.32 22.93
CA LYS A 329 10.98 -16.12 23.18
C LYS A 329 12.27 -15.52 22.58
N THR A 330 12.19 -14.29 22.09
CA THR A 330 13.30 -13.52 21.51
C THR A 330 13.42 -12.18 22.22
N PRO A 331 14.62 -11.59 22.38
CA PRO A 331 14.73 -10.19 22.77
C PRO A 331 14.30 -9.32 21.58
N ARG A 332 13.11 -8.71 21.65
CA ARG A 332 12.66 -7.73 20.65
C ARG A 332 13.62 -6.55 20.67
N SER A 333 13.95 -6.03 19.49
CA SER A 333 14.91 -4.94 19.35
C SER A 333 14.33 -3.62 19.89
N ALA A 334 15.21 -2.66 20.18
CA ALA A 334 14.76 -1.31 20.54
C ALA A 334 13.90 -0.67 19.44
N ASP A 335 14.25 -0.92 18.17
CA ASP A 335 13.51 -0.43 17.02
C ASP A 335 12.11 -1.07 16.89
N TRP A 336 12.00 -2.37 17.16
CA TRP A 336 10.71 -3.08 17.23
C TRP A 336 9.81 -2.47 18.31
N ILE A 337 10.33 -2.35 19.53
CA ILE A 337 9.59 -1.84 20.70
C ILE A 337 9.18 -0.37 20.50
N LYS A 338 10.06 0.44 19.89
CA LYS A 338 9.75 1.84 19.57
C LYS A 338 8.64 1.94 18.53
N THR A 339 8.70 1.13 17.49
CA THR A 339 7.71 1.12 16.41
C THR A 339 6.36 0.61 16.91
N GLU A 340 6.33 -0.43 17.76
CA GLU A 340 5.10 -0.87 18.44
C GLU A 340 4.48 0.26 19.26
N TYR A 341 5.26 0.94 20.09
CA TYR A 341 4.74 2.07 20.87
C TYR A 341 4.15 3.17 19.98
N LEU A 342 4.84 3.57 18.91
CA LEU A 342 4.37 4.63 18.00
C LEU A 342 3.07 4.22 17.28
N ASN A 343 2.98 2.96 16.86
CA ASN A 343 1.78 2.44 16.21
C ASN A 343 0.59 2.32 17.17
N GLN A 344 0.83 1.84 18.38
CA GLN A 344 -0.23 1.50 19.32
C GLN A 344 -0.72 2.71 20.14
N SER A 345 0.16 3.65 20.48
CA SER A 345 -0.22 4.87 21.23
C SER A 345 -1.03 5.86 20.41
N ASN A 346 -0.83 5.90 19.08
CA ASN A 346 -1.54 6.79 18.18
C ASN A 346 -1.65 6.20 16.77
N PRO A 347 -2.52 5.19 16.54
CA PRO A 347 -2.64 4.51 15.25
C PRO A 347 -2.97 5.47 14.10
N ALA A 348 -3.77 6.51 14.36
CA ALA A 348 -4.18 7.49 13.36
C ALA A 348 -3.04 8.40 12.87
N ALA A 349 -1.95 8.54 13.66
CA ALA A 349 -0.75 9.26 13.23
C ALA A 349 0.31 8.32 12.63
N PHE A 350 0.12 6.99 12.74
CA PHE A 350 1.04 5.98 12.20
C PHE A 350 0.75 5.64 10.73
N LEU A 351 -0.51 5.77 10.33
CA LEU A 351 -0.97 5.44 8.99
C LEU A 351 -2.11 6.37 8.55
N THR A 352 -2.32 6.47 7.24
CA THR A 352 -3.41 7.22 6.64
C THR A 352 -4.22 6.33 5.71
N PHE A 353 -5.52 6.61 5.61
CA PHE A 353 -6.42 5.93 4.69
C PHE A 353 -6.68 6.78 3.45
N GLY A 354 -6.64 6.16 2.28
CA GLY A 354 -7.17 6.70 1.04
C GLY A 354 -8.70 6.69 1.00
N ASN A 355 -9.24 7.26 -0.07
CA ASN A 355 -10.68 7.18 -0.34
C ASN A 355 -11.09 5.72 -0.62
N GLU A 356 -12.36 5.40 -0.38
CA GLU A 356 -12.92 4.15 -0.85
C GLU A 356 -12.97 4.11 -2.39
N GLU A 357 -12.51 3.00 -2.94
CA GLU A 357 -12.60 2.65 -4.35
C GLU A 357 -13.63 1.54 -4.52
N GLY A 358 -14.47 1.64 -5.55
CA GLY A 358 -15.33 0.56 -5.97
C GLY A 358 -14.66 -0.30 -7.03
N SER A 359 -14.88 -1.61 -6.95
CA SER A 359 -14.63 -2.55 -8.04
C SER A 359 -15.37 -2.01 -9.27
N GLN A 360 -14.65 -1.62 -10.31
CA GLN A 360 -15.30 -1.31 -11.58
C GLN A 360 -15.90 -2.61 -12.09
N GLN A 361 -17.18 -2.84 -11.78
CA GLN A 361 -17.99 -3.72 -12.60
C GLN A 361 -17.97 -3.09 -13.99
N VAL A 362 -17.24 -3.71 -14.91
CA VAL A 362 -17.46 -3.47 -16.34
C VAL A 362 -18.95 -3.74 -16.54
N PRO A 363 -19.77 -2.73 -16.86
CA PRO A 363 -21.16 -3.00 -17.13
C PRO A 363 -21.19 -3.93 -18.33
N THR A 364 -21.91 -5.04 -18.24
CA THR A 364 -22.38 -5.73 -19.44
C THR A 364 -23.03 -4.67 -20.33
N PRO A 365 -22.59 -4.48 -21.59
CA PRO A 365 -23.06 -3.37 -22.41
C PRO A 365 -24.57 -3.54 -22.60
N THR A 366 -25.34 -2.71 -21.90
CA THR A 366 -26.75 -2.52 -22.19
C THR A 366 -26.79 -1.49 -23.30
N LEU A 367 -27.21 -1.91 -24.50
CA LEU A 367 -27.43 -1.01 -25.62
C LEU A 367 -28.49 0.02 -25.21
N ILE A 368 -28.10 1.27 -25.03
CA ILE A 368 -29.03 2.40 -24.87
C ILE A 368 -28.76 3.41 -25.99
N PRO A 369 -29.79 3.96 -26.64
CA PRO A 369 -29.64 4.80 -27.81
C PRO A 369 -29.10 6.18 -27.47
N THR A 370 -28.39 6.74 -28.43
CA THR A 370 -27.80 8.07 -28.51
C THR A 370 -28.76 9.19 -28.07
N THR A 371 -28.29 10.16 -27.26
CA THR A 371 -28.47 11.60 -27.53
C THR A 371 -27.65 12.53 -26.61
N THR A 372 -27.00 13.49 -27.29
CA THR A 372 -26.65 14.88 -26.92
C THR A 372 -25.66 15.20 -25.80
N LEU A 373 -24.63 15.95 -26.20
CA LEU A 373 -23.55 16.51 -25.39
C LEU A 373 -23.98 17.79 -24.67
N THR A 374 -23.72 17.86 -23.37
CA THR A 374 -23.56 19.10 -22.59
C THR A 374 -22.13 19.12 -22.04
N PRO A 375 -21.44 20.28 -22.00
CA PRO A 375 -20.03 20.32 -21.58
C PRO A 375 -19.89 20.51 -20.06
N THR A 376 -18.64 20.38 -19.57
CA THR A 376 -18.02 20.81 -18.27
C THR A 376 -17.55 19.61 -17.41
N PRO A 377 -16.42 19.62 -16.63
CA PRO A 377 -15.54 20.72 -16.20
C PRO A 377 -14.02 20.58 -16.50
N THR A 378 -13.32 21.68 -16.23
CA THR A 378 -11.87 21.87 -16.08
C THR A 378 -11.18 20.83 -15.18
N PRO A 379 -9.98 20.30 -15.53
CA PRO A 379 -9.26 19.39 -14.66
C PRO A 379 -8.39 20.10 -13.61
N THR A 380 -8.46 19.57 -12.39
CA THR A 380 -7.76 19.94 -11.16
C THR A 380 -6.49 19.08 -10.98
N VAL A 381 -5.37 19.72 -10.63
CA VAL A 381 -4.12 19.23 -9.99
C VAL A 381 -3.62 17.79 -10.32
N ASN A 382 -2.47 17.70 -11.02
CA ASN A 382 -1.74 16.47 -11.36
C ASN A 382 -1.08 15.79 -10.13
N PRO A 383 -1.33 14.49 -9.85
CA PRO A 383 -0.58 13.73 -8.84
C PRO A 383 0.74 13.14 -9.39
N VAL A 384 1.70 12.93 -8.48
CA VAL A 384 3.02 12.33 -8.73
C VAL A 384 2.92 10.81 -8.55
N GLY A 385 3.36 10.01 -9.54
CA GLY A 385 3.34 8.54 -9.49
C GLY A 385 4.51 7.89 -10.23
N TRP A 386 4.83 6.64 -9.89
CA TRP A 386 6.02 5.91 -10.39
C TRP A 386 5.81 5.17 -11.72
N ASN A 387 4.56 5.06 -12.20
CA ASN A 387 4.18 4.47 -13.49
C ASN A 387 3.17 5.38 -14.19
N TYR A 388 3.31 5.56 -15.49
CA TYR A 388 2.42 6.37 -16.33
C TYR A 388 1.59 5.48 -17.23
N THR A 389 0.28 5.73 -17.32
CA THR A 389 -0.59 5.04 -18.28
C THR A 389 -1.08 6.03 -19.33
N LEU A 390 -0.87 5.71 -20.60
CA LEU A 390 -1.46 6.43 -21.72
C LEU A 390 -2.69 5.64 -22.17
N THR A 391 -3.86 6.27 -22.21
CA THR A 391 -5.12 5.60 -22.57
C THR A 391 -5.75 6.28 -23.77
N ILE A 392 -6.34 5.47 -24.65
CA ILE A 392 -7.20 5.94 -25.73
C ILE A 392 -8.60 5.30 -25.66
N PRO A 393 -9.68 6.01 -26.01
CA PRO A 393 -11.00 5.40 -26.15
C PRO A 393 -11.02 4.26 -27.19
N THR A 394 -11.74 3.18 -26.88
CA THR A 394 -11.83 2.00 -27.76
C THR A 394 -12.31 2.33 -29.17
N ALA A 395 -13.30 3.21 -29.31
CA ALA A 395 -13.82 3.62 -30.62
C ALA A 395 -12.72 4.31 -31.44
N ASP A 396 -11.99 5.24 -30.84
CA ASP A 396 -10.90 5.94 -31.52
C ASP A 396 -9.73 4.97 -31.86
N HIS A 397 -9.47 3.98 -31.01
CA HIS A 397 -8.44 2.98 -31.31
C HIS A 397 -8.82 2.09 -32.49
N GLN A 398 -10.09 1.70 -32.59
CA GLN A 398 -10.63 0.91 -33.69
C GLN A 398 -10.69 1.70 -35.00
N ASP A 399 -11.10 2.97 -34.93
CA ASP A 399 -11.27 3.82 -36.11
C ASP A 399 -9.92 4.25 -36.71
N TYR A 400 -8.88 4.44 -35.89
CA TYR A 400 -7.61 5.02 -36.33
C TYR A 400 -6.39 4.09 -36.27
N GLY A 401 -6.52 2.87 -35.74
CA GLY A 401 -5.48 1.82 -35.80
C GLY A 401 -4.08 2.32 -35.42
N LEU A 402 -3.92 2.89 -34.23
CA LEU A 402 -2.77 3.69 -33.77
C LEU A 402 -1.48 2.91 -33.48
N SER A 403 -1.10 2.06 -34.42
CA SER A 403 0.14 1.30 -34.45
C SER A 403 1.36 2.16 -34.76
N TYR A 404 1.17 3.45 -35.09
CA TYR A 404 2.28 4.38 -35.32
C TYR A 404 2.71 5.10 -34.04
N PRO A 405 4.01 5.11 -33.68
CA PRO A 405 4.48 5.71 -32.44
C PRO A 405 4.23 7.22 -32.35
N ALA A 406 3.55 7.66 -31.28
CA ALA A 406 3.41 9.07 -30.91
C ALA A 406 4.45 9.44 -29.85
N THR A 407 4.91 10.70 -29.85
CA THR A 407 5.90 11.19 -28.89
C THR A 407 5.24 11.93 -27.73
N TYR A 408 5.48 11.43 -26.52
CA TYR A 408 4.99 11.97 -25.25
C TYR A 408 6.14 12.63 -24.50
N VAL A 409 5.91 13.84 -24.00
CA VAL A 409 6.91 14.64 -23.28
C VAL A 409 6.63 14.58 -21.79
N PHE A 410 7.68 14.32 -21.01
CA PHE A 410 7.64 14.26 -19.54
C PHE A 410 8.68 15.20 -18.94
N ASN A 411 8.36 15.82 -17.81
CA ASN A 411 9.31 16.51 -16.95
C ASN A 411 10.00 15.50 -16.04
N LEU A 412 11.33 15.55 -16.02
CA LEU A 412 12.18 14.74 -15.17
C LEU A 412 12.53 15.50 -13.88
N PRO A 413 12.86 14.78 -12.78
CA PRO A 413 13.56 15.36 -11.65
C PRO A 413 14.90 15.98 -12.06
N ALA A 414 15.27 17.09 -11.43
CA ALA A 414 16.56 17.74 -11.66
C ALA A 414 17.73 16.87 -11.19
N GLY A 415 18.87 16.95 -11.88
CA GLY A 415 20.11 16.29 -11.48
C GLY A 415 20.28 14.85 -11.99
N LEU A 416 19.36 14.34 -12.81
CA LEU A 416 19.53 13.06 -13.50
C LEU A 416 20.56 13.19 -14.63
N SER A 417 21.44 12.19 -14.76
CA SER A 417 22.43 12.09 -15.84
C SER A 417 22.19 10.91 -16.78
N GLU A 418 21.36 9.95 -16.35
CA GLU A 418 21.00 8.76 -17.11
C GLU A 418 19.62 8.29 -16.67
N THR A 419 18.84 7.77 -17.61
CA THR A 419 17.48 7.29 -17.39
C THR A 419 17.13 6.25 -18.45
N THR A 420 16.40 5.21 -18.07
CA THR A 420 15.82 4.24 -19.01
C THR A 420 14.30 4.25 -18.88
N VAL A 421 13.59 4.22 -20.02
CA VAL A 421 12.13 4.06 -20.06
C VAL A 421 11.79 2.63 -20.44
N TYR A 422 10.85 2.03 -19.72
CA TYR A 422 10.27 0.74 -20.01
C TYR A 422 8.81 0.89 -20.40
N LYS A 423 8.31 -0.01 -21.25
CA LYS A 423 6.91 -0.10 -21.62
C LYS A 423 6.32 -1.50 -21.50
N LYS A 424 5.00 -1.57 -21.42
CA LYS A 424 4.20 -2.79 -21.61
C LYS A 424 2.75 -2.43 -21.98
N TYR A 425 1.97 -3.40 -22.44
CA TYR A 425 0.61 -3.17 -22.96
C TYR A 425 -0.48 -3.75 -22.05
N LEU A 426 -0.19 -4.84 -21.34
CA LEU A 426 -1.05 -5.42 -20.31
C LEU A 426 -0.37 -5.36 -18.93
N ILE A 427 -1.16 -5.35 -17.86
CA ILE A 427 -0.63 -5.36 -16.49
C ILE A 427 0.21 -6.61 -16.22
N SER A 428 -0.18 -7.75 -16.79
CA SER A 428 0.51 -9.04 -16.67
C SER A 428 1.85 -9.12 -17.43
N ASP A 429 2.11 -8.21 -18.36
CA ASP A 429 3.29 -8.28 -19.21
C ASP A 429 4.57 -7.94 -18.43
N SER A 430 5.67 -8.55 -18.87
CA SER A 430 7.01 -8.15 -18.46
C SER A 430 7.38 -6.80 -19.07
N TRP A 431 8.09 -5.97 -18.30
CA TRP A 431 8.59 -4.67 -18.78
C TRP A 431 9.61 -4.85 -19.89
N SER A 432 9.43 -4.13 -21.01
CA SER A 432 10.37 -4.08 -22.12
C SER A 432 11.06 -2.71 -22.18
N PRO A 433 12.41 -2.63 -22.22
CA PRO A 433 13.09 -1.35 -22.31
C PRO A 433 12.88 -0.73 -23.70
N LEU A 434 12.70 0.59 -23.74
CA LEU A 434 12.70 1.34 -24.98
C LEU A 434 14.15 1.61 -25.43
N PRO A 435 14.48 1.43 -26.72
CA PRO A 435 15.76 1.85 -27.27
C PRO A 435 16.02 3.33 -26.96
N GLN A 436 17.21 3.63 -26.44
CA GLN A 436 17.61 5.01 -26.19
C GLN A 436 18.21 5.63 -27.44
N LYS A 437 17.81 6.87 -27.71
CA LYS A 437 18.34 7.69 -28.80
C LYS A 437 19.05 8.93 -28.24
N ASN A 438 20.09 9.35 -28.94
CA ASN A 438 20.84 10.56 -28.61
C ASN A 438 20.22 11.79 -29.29
N ALA A 439 20.57 12.99 -28.83
CA ALA A 439 20.04 14.24 -29.38
C ALA A 439 20.27 14.42 -30.90
N GLY A 440 21.30 13.79 -31.46
CA GLY A 440 21.62 13.83 -32.88
C GLY A 440 20.92 12.79 -33.76
N GLU A 441 20.24 11.80 -33.17
CA GLU A 441 19.60 10.72 -33.93
C GLU A 441 18.15 11.05 -34.32
N LEU A 442 17.72 10.54 -35.48
CA LEU A 442 16.32 10.62 -35.91
C LEU A 442 15.45 9.70 -35.02
N PHE A 443 14.30 10.22 -34.61
CA PHE A 443 13.42 9.61 -33.61
C PHE A 443 11.99 9.38 -34.14
N ASN A 444 11.75 9.67 -35.42
CA ASN A 444 10.40 9.67 -36.01
C ASN A 444 9.93 8.26 -36.34
N GLY A 445 8.72 7.90 -35.86
CA GLY A 445 8.03 6.67 -36.27
C GLY A 445 8.64 5.38 -35.75
N VAL A 446 9.56 5.47 -34.80
CA VAL A 446 10.20 4.32 -34.15
C VAL A 446 9.95 4.41 -32.66
N GLU A 447 9.84 3.25 -32.03
CA GLU A 447 9.68 3.19 -30.59
C GLU A 447 11.04 3.37 -29.91
N ALA A 448 11.15 4.44 -29.13
CA ALA A 448 12.40 4.83 -28.51
C ALA A 448 12.14 5.85 -27.39
N ALA A 449 13.17 6.13 -26.59
CA ALA A 449 13.19 7.24 -25.65
C ALA A 449 14.42 8.13 -25.88
N ARG A 450 14.27 9.43 -25.67
CA ARG A 450 15.35 10.42 -25.72
C ARG A 450 15.25 11.36 -24.54
N PHE A 451 16.38 11.74 -23.96
CA PHE A 451 16.44 12.59 -22.78
C PHE A 451 17.18 13.89 -23.07
N ASP A 452 16.64 14.98 -22.57
CA ASP A 452 17.28 16.29 -22.48
C ASP A 452 17.43 16.62 -20.99
N PHE A 453 18.50 16.10 -20.38
CA PHE A 453 18.78 16.29 -18.97
C PHE A 453 18.98 17.76 -18.58
N PRO A 454 19.68 18.62 -19.36
CA PRO A 454 19.75 20.04 -19.07
C PRO A 454 18.37 20.73 -18.99
N ALA A 455 17.42 20.32 -19.84
CA ALA A 455 16.05 20.84 -19.81
C ALA A 455 15.11 20.08 -18.85
N ASN A 456 15.60 19.03 -18.18
CA ASN A 456 14.81 18.09 -17.39
C ASN A 456 13.62 17.51 -18.17
N LYS A 457 13.84 17.07 -19.41
CA LYS A 457 12.78 16.51 -20.28
C LYS A 457 13.10 15.09 -20.74
N ALA A 458 12.07 14.27 -20.83
CA ALA A 458 12.09 13.01 -21.57
C ALA A 458 11.08 13.07 -22.73
N TYR A 459 11.49 12.56 -23.88
CA TYR A 459 10.69 12.38 -25.09
C TYR A 459 10.55 10.89 -25.33
N VAL A 460 9.34 10.37 -25.21
CA VAL A 460 9.05 8.93 -25.28
C VAL A 460 8.17 8.67 -26.48
N SER A 461 8.69 7.98 -27.49
CA SER A 461 7.95 7.60 -28.69
C SER A 461 7.48 6.16 -28.57
N VAL A 462 6.17 5.95 -28.50
CA VAL A 462 5.55 4.62 -28.35
C VAL A 462 4.22 4.54 -29.09
N ALA A 463 3.93 3.37 -29.67
CA ALA A 463 2.66 3.07 -30.33
C ALA A 463 1.73 2.29 -29.40
N PHE A 464 0.42 2.42 -29.61
CA PHE A 464 -0.54 1.50 -29.00
C PHE A 464 -0.41 0.12 -29.67
N SER A 465 -0.67 -0.93 -28.91
CA SER A 465 -0.70 -2.31 -29.40
C SER A 465 -2.13 -2.69 -29.77
N ASP A 466 -2.32 -3.55 -30.76
CA ASP A 466 -3.62 -4.15 -31.09
C ASP A 466 -4.25 -4.92 -29.91
N GLN A 467 -3.45 -5.25 -28.91
CA GLN A 467 -3.86 -5.98 -27.70
C GLN A 467 -4.45 -5.08 -26.60
N SER A 468 -4.27 -3.76 -26.65
CA SER A 468 -4.62 -2.89 -25.52
C SER A 468 -4.88 -1.44 -25.92
N ASN A 469 -5.90 -0.84 -25.27
CA ASN A 469 -6.17 0.60 -25.34
C ASN A 469 -5.28 1.40 -24.38
N GLU A 470 -4.31 0.75 -23.72
CA GLU A 470 -3.43 1.34 -22.72
C GLU A 470 -1.94 1.05 -23.03
N ILE A 471 -1.07 2.01 -22.74
CA ILE A 471 0.39 1.84 -22.70
C ILE A 471 0.86 2.19 -21.30
N TYR A 472 1.57 1.28 -20.66
CA TYR A 472 2.19 1.52 -19.36
C TYR A 472 3.65 1.93 -19.57
N LEU A 473 4.10 2.97 -18.89
CA LEU A 473 5.47 3.49 -18.94
C LEU A 473 6.07 3.53 -17.53
N LEU A 474 7.32 3.08 -17.40
CA LEU A 474 8.11 3.11 -16.17
C LEU A 474 9.46 3.75 -16.45
N PHE A 475 9.86 4.72 -15.62
CA PHE A 475 11.14 5.38 -15.73
C PHE A 475 12.06 4.91 -14.61
N LYS A 476 13.32 4.65 -14.93
CA LYS A 476 14.35 4.30 -13.95
C LYS A 476 15.60 5.15 -14.13
N ASP A 477 16.27 5.48 -13.02
CA ASP A 477 17.60 6.10 -13.02
C ASP A 477 18.71 5.08 -13.37
N ALA A 478 19.96 5.53 -13.44
CA ALA A 478 21.13 4.66 -13.68
C ALA A 478 21.25 3.47 -12.72
N PRO A 479 21.07 3.64 -11.39
CA PRO A 479 21.01 2.53 -10.44
C PRO A 479 19.84 1.55 -10.64
N GLY A 480 18.82 1.93 -11.41
CA GLY A 480 17.62 1.12 -11.63
C GLY A 480 16.48 1.40 -10.65
N ASN A 481 16.57 2.47 -9.84
CA ASN A 481 15.49 2.94 -8.99
C ASN A 481 14.39 3.57 -9.85
N LYS A 482 13.13 3.42 -9.43
CA LYS A 482 12.01 4.07 -10.11
C LYS A 482 12.13 5.58 -9.90
N ILE A 483 11.86 6.36 -10.96
CA ILE A 483 11.81 7.82 -10.88
C ILE A 483 10.39 8.32 -11.13
N ALA A 484 9.95 9.26 -10.32
CA ALA A 484 8.70 9.96 -10.55
C ALA A 484 8.92 11.04 -11.61
N VAL A 485 8.12 11.03 -12.66
CA VAL A 485 8.14 12.07 -13.71
C VAL A 485 6.79 12.80 -13.71
N VAL A 486 6.65 13.88 -14.48
CA VAL A 486 5.37 14.60 -14.67
C VAL A 486 5.05 14.68 -16.15
N PHE A 487 3.88 14.18 -16.60
CA PHE A 487 3.46 14.35 -17.98
C PHE A 487 3.34 15.85 -18.33
N ASP A 488 3.96 16.26 -19.43
CA ASP A 488 3.95 17.65 -19.91
C ASP A 488 2.92 17.81 -21.04
N LYS A 489 3.14 17.09 -22.14
CA LYS A 489 2.31 17.19 -23.35
C LYS A 489 2.58 16.04 -24.29
N ILE A 490 1.66 15.83 -25.23
CA ILE A 490 2.00 15.13 -26.47
C ILE A 490 2.77 16.13 -27.34
N ALA A 491 3.93 15.74 -27.85
CA ALA A 491 4.76 16.64 -28.63
C ALA A 491 4.04 17.01 -29.93
N LEU A 492 3.78 18.30 -30.15
CA LEU A 492 3.16 18.81 -31.39
C LEU A 492 4.00 18.48 -32.63
N TYR A 493 5.30 18.35 -32.42
CA TYR A 493 6.29 17.94 -33.40
C TYR A 493 7.11 16.80 -32.78
N TYR A 494 7.67 15.92 -33.62
CA TYR A 494 8.47 14.76 -33.18
C TYR A 494 9.72 15.14 -32.33
N ASP A 495 10.03 16.45 -32.22
CA ASP A 495 11.08 17.07 -31.41
C ASP A 495 10.86 18.62 -31.33
N ASN A 496 11.89 19.43 -31.03
CA ASN A 496 11.98 20.89 -31.18
C ASN A 496 12.15 21.37 -32.65
N ARG A 497 11.87 20.54 -33.65
CA ARG A 497 12.05 20.81 -35.09
C ARG A 497 10.73 20.68 -35.87
N GLN A 498 10.49 21.56 -36.86
CA GLN A 498 9.30 21.57 -37.72
C GLN A 498 9.20 20.28 -38.58
N ALA A 499 8.00 19.68 -38.73
CA ALA A 499 7.83 18.27 -39.16
C ALA A 499 6.93 17.99 -40.39
N ALA A 500 6.87 16.73 -40.83
CA ALA A 500 5.98 15.99 -41.77
C ALA A 500 4.53 15.78 -41.39
N ALA A 501 3.55 15.77 -42.30
CA ALA A 501 2.55 14.71 -42.34
C ALA A 501 2.43 14.20 -43.77
N VAL A 502 2.18 12.91 -43.87
CA VAL A 502 1.92 12.20 -45.12
C VAL A 502 0.59 11.49 -44.93
N PHE A 503 -0.29 11.66 -45.91
CA PHE A 503 -1.49 10.83 -46.05
C PHE A 503 -1.26 9.80 -47.12
N THR A 504 -1.67 8.57 -46.83
CA THR A 504 -1.79 7.50 -47.81
C THR A 504 -3.24 7.11 -47.93
N ALA A 505 -3.83 7.29 -49.11
CA ALA A 505 -5.06 6.61 -49.46
C ALA A 505 -4.66 5.33 -50.21
N ASP A 506 -4.85 4.20 -49.55
CA ASP A 506 -4.62 2.89 -50.12
C ASP A 506 -5.84 2.45 -50.93
N ASP A 507 -5.60 1.73 -52.02
CA ASP A 507 -6.65 1.21 -52.92
C ASP A 507 -7.62 2.26 -53.52
N TRP A 508 -7.11 3.42 -53.96
CA TRP A 508 -7.96 4.43 -54.63
C TRP A 508 -8.51 3.93 -55.97
N MET A 509 -9.84 3.80 -56.07
CA MET A 509 -10.53 3.38 -57.30
C MET A 509 -11.43 4.51 -57.84
N ALA A 510 -11.42 4.71 -59.16
CA ALA A 510 -12.10 5.83 -59.84
C ALA A 510 -13.63 5.91 -59.67
N TYR A 511 -14.26 4.91 -59.03
CA TYR A 511 -15.72 4.82 -58.83
C TYR A 511 -16.14 4.92 -57.36
N TYR A 512 -15.20 5.04 -56.43
CA TYR A 512 -15.48 5.25 -55.02
C TYR A 512 -15.10 6.69 -54.64
N SER A 513 -16.04 7.41 -54.05
CA SER A 513 -15.73 8.64 -53.33
C SER A 513 -15.12 8.27 -51.99
N TYR A 514 -14.07 8.97 -51.55
CA TYR A 514 -13.46 8.80 -50.22
C TYR A 514 -13.81 10.02 -49.35
N PRO A 515 -15.08 10.14 -48.90
CA PRO A 515 -15.55 11.33 -48.19
C PRO A 515 -14.75 11.61 -46.91
N GLU A 516 -14.17 10.59 -46.27
CA GLU A 516 -13.29 10.72 -45.12
C GLU A 516 -11.96 11.39 -45.49
N PHE A 517 -11.39 11.05 -46.65
CA PHE A 517 -10.15 11.64 -47.17
C PHE A 517 -10.35 13.11 -47.59
N ILE A 518 -11.47 13.42 -48.25
CA ILE A 518 -11.85 14.78 -48.62
C ILE A 518 -12.13 15.62 -47.37
N THR A 519 -12.88 15.07 -46.40
CA THR A 519 -13.19 15.75 -45.14
C THR A 519 -11.91 16.05 -44.36
N ALA A 520 -10.98 15.10 -44.29
CA ALA A 520 -9.67 15.31 -43.68
C ALA A 520 -8.88 16.43 -44.40
N SER A 521 -8.89 16.45 -45.74
CA SER A 521 -8.19 17.48 -46.52
C SER A 521 -8.75 18.88 -46.28
N ASN A 522 -10.08 19.03 -46.26
CA ASN A 522 -10.77 20.30 -46.00
C ASN A 522 -10.55 20.83 -44.57
N GLU A 523 -10.59 19.95 -43.56
CA GLU A 523 -10.35 20.32 -42.16
C GLU A 523 -8.93 20.85 -41.93
N PHE A 524 -7.95 20.36 -42.68
CA PHE A 524 -6.56 20.81 -42.59
C PHE A 524 -6.37 22.17 -43.25
N GLN A 525 -6.95 22.37 -44.43
CA GLN A 525 -6.92 23.65 -45.14
C GLN A 525 -7.55 24.74 -44.27
N ALA A 526 -8.68 24.46 -43.63
CA ALA A 526 -9.35 25.39 -42.72
C ALA A 526 -8.49 25.81 -41.50
N ARG A 527 -7.45 25.03 -41.17
CA ARG A 527 -6.57 25.25 -40.02
C ARG A 527 -5.18 25.76 -40.41
N GLY A 528 -4.97 26.11 -41.69
CA GLY A 528 -3.71 26.66 -42.19
C GLY A 528 -2.57 25.65 -42.22
N LEU A 529 -2.89 24.35 -42.34
CA LEU A 529 -1.92 23.28 -42.38
C LEU A 529 -1.70 22.81 -43.82
N TRP A 530 -0.45 22.76 -44.24
CA TRP A 530 -0.06 22.24 -45.57
C TRP A 530 -0.17 20.72 -45.58
N LEU A 531 -0.49 20.12 -46.73
CA LEU A 531 -0.69 18.68 -46.91
C LEU A 531 0.16 18.18 -48.08
N THR A 532 0.75 16.98 -47.96
CA THR A 532 1.25 16.20 -49.10
C THR A 532 0.47 14.88 -49.20
N VAL A 533 -0.06 14.60 -50.38
CA VAL A 533 -0.89 13.42 -50.65
C VAL A 533 -0.06 12.38 -51.41
N SER A 534 -0.05 11.13 -50.92
CA SER A 534 0.42 9.97 -51.67
C SER A 534 -0.75 9.01 -51.87
N ILE A 535 -1.03 8.63 -53.12
CA ILE A 535 -2.16 7.74 -53.44
C ILE A 535 -1.59 6.46 -54.02
N VAL A 536 -1.93 5.34 -53.40
CA VAL A 536 -1.60 4.01 -53.90
C VAL A 536 -2.82 3.50 -54.64
N THR A 537 -2.66 3.17 -55.92
CA THR A 537 -3.74 2.62 -56.75
C THR A 537 -3.46 1.14 -56.98
N GLY A 538 -4.34 0.26 -56.53
CA GLY A 538 -4.21 -1.19 -56.73
C GLY A 538 -4.26 -1.61 -58.21
N GLU A 539 -5.00 -0.87 -59.06
CA GLU A 539 -5.07 -1.08 -60.50
C GLU A 539 -4.95 0.25 -61.27
N HIS A 540 -4.07 0.29 -62.29
CA HIS A 540 -3.84 1.46 -63.15
C HIS A 540 -5.03 1.69 -64.11
N TYR A 541 -6.15 2.21 -63.61
CA TYR A 541 -7.20 2.74 -64.47
C TYR A 541 -6.82 4.16 -64.96
N PRO A 542 -6.89 4.45 -66.28
CA PRO A 542 -6.53 5.76 -66.83
C PRO A 542 -7.33 6.94 -66.22
N ALA A 543 -8.52 6.65 -65.68
CA ALA A 543 -9.43 7.64 -65.11
C ALA A 543 -9.15 7.96 -63.63
N SER A 544 -8.37 7.16 -62.91
CA SER A 544 -8.15 7.35 -61.46
C SER A 544 -7.58 8.73 -61.15
N TRP A 545 -6.61 9.19 -61.94
CA TRP A 545 -6.00 10.51 -61.74
C TRP A 545 -6.98 11.67 -62.01
N ALA A 546 -7.89 11.52 -62.97
CA ALA A 546 -8.90 12.54 -63.25
C ALA A 546 -9.96 12.62 -62.15
N GLY A 547 -10.35 11.48 -61.55
CA GLY A 547 -11.23 11.43 -60.38
C GLY A 547 -10.61 12.06 -59.14
N ILE A 548 -9.35 11.71 -58.84
CA ILE A 548 -8.58 12.30 -57.73
C ILE A 548 -8.54 13.84 -57.81
N GLN A 549 -8.34 14.39 -59.01
CA GLN A 549 -8.26 15.84 -59.24
C GLN A 549 -9.62 16.56 -59.17
N GLN A 550 -10.74 15.84 -59.19
CA GLN A 550 -12.07 16.43 -58.99
C GLN A 550 -12.49 16.48 -57.51
N GLU A 551 -11.89 15.62 -56.69
CA GLU A 551 -12.19 15.49 -55.25
C GLU A 551 -11.27 16.31 -54.34
N LEU A 552 -10.08 16.70 -54.84
CA LEU A 552 -9.11 17.60 -54.21
C LEU A 552 -9.17 19.00 -54.83
#